data_AF-X1ELD9-F1
#
_entry.id   AF-X1ELD9-F1
#
_cell.length_a   1.000
_cell.length_b   1.000
_cell.length_c   1.000
_cell.angle_alpha   90.00
_cell.angle_beta   90.00
_cell.angle_gamma   90.00
#
_symmetry.space_group_name_H-M   'P 1'
#
loop_
_entity.id
_entity.type
_entity.pdbx_description
1 polymer ?
#
loop_
_entity_poly.entity_id
_entity_poly.type
_entity_poly.pdbx_seq_one_letter_code
_entity_poly.pdbx_strand_id
1 'polypeptide(L)'
;QKIREAKEKIEQARIESEKAEREGRLEIAAELRYGTLIELEKSLKEENERLALLQKNQKMLKEEIDEEDIAEVVSKWTGIPTSRLIEGEKDKLSRMEERLKERVIGQDRAIEVVSNAIRRSRTGLQDPKRPLGSFIFMGPTGVGKTELARALAEFLFDDEEAMIRIDMGEYTERHTVSRLIGAPPGYVGYEEGGQLSEPVRRRPYSVILFDEIEKAHLDVYNTLLQILDDGRLTDGQGRRGK
;
A
#
# COMPACT_ATOMS: atom_id res chain seq x y z
N GLN A 1 -24.74 -9.67 24.83
CA GLN A 1 -24.24 -9.71 26.23
C GLN A 1 -23.72 -11.10 26.61
N LYS A 2 -24.52 -12.18 26.50
CA LYS A 2 -24.07 -13.56 26.76
C LYS A 2 -22.85 -14.03 25.95
N ILE A 3 -22.79 -13.71 24.64
CA ILE A 3 -21.65 -14.05 23.76
C ILE A 3 -20.35 -13.39 24.25
N ARG A 4 -20.42 -12.12 24.66
CA ARG A 4 -19.27 -11.38 25.19
C ARG A 4 -18.76 -11.97 26.50
N GLU A 5 -19.68 -12.28 27.43
CA GLU A 5 -19.34 -12.95 28.70
C GLU A 5 -18.73 -14.35 28.46
N ALA A 6 -19.22 -15.09 27.47
CA ALA A 6 -18.65 -16.39 27.10
C ALA A 6 -17.23 -16.25 26.54
N LYS A 7 -16.98 -15.26 25.65
CA LYS A 7 -15.63 -14.94 25.15
C LYS A 7 -14.66 -14.56 26.27
N GLU A 8 -15.10 -13.73 27.22
CA GLU A 8 -14.29 -13.34 28.38
C GLU A 8 -13.93 -14.55 29.27
N LYS A 9 -14.90 -15.45 29.52
CA LYS A 9 -14.66 -16.68 30.29
C LYS A 9 -13.71 -17.66 29.58
N ILE A 10 -13.79 -17.77 28.25
CA ILE A 10 -12.88 -18.61 27.46
C ILE A 10 -11.45 -18.06 27.58
N GLU A 11 -11.27 -16.76 27.43
CA GLU A 11 -9.95 -16.14 27.54
C GLU A 11 -9.36 -16.33 28.95
N GLN A 12 -10.18 -16.12 29.97
CA GLN A 12 -9.75 -16.35 31.36
C GLN A 12 -9.37 -17.81 31.62
N ALA A 13 -10.16 -18.77 31.13
CA ALA A 13 -9.86 -20.19 31.25
C ALA A 13 -8.59 -20.61 30.47
N ARG A 14 -8.29 -19.97 29.33
CA ARG A 14 -7.04 -20.17 28.59
C ARG A 14 -5.83 -19.70 29.39
N ILE A 15 -5.90 -18.48 29.94
CA ILE A 15 -4.84 -17.91 30.77
C ILE A 15 -4.60 -18.77 32.01
N GLU A 16 -5.66 -19.24 32.67
CA GLU A 16 -5.57 -20.11 33.84
C GLU A 16 -5.00 -21.49 33.50
N SER A 17 -5.36 -22.07 32.34
CA SER A 17 -4.80 -23.35 31.87
C SER A 17 -3.31 -23.25 31.58
N GLU A 18 -2.87 -22.18 30.90
CA GLU A 18 -1.43 -21.94 30.66
C GLU A 18 -0.66 -21.74 31.97
N LYS A 19 -1.24 -20.99 32.91
CA LYS A 19 -0.63 -20.77 34.21
C LYS A 19 -0.49 -22.07 35.01
N ALA A 20 -1.54 -22.89 35.05
CA ALA A 20 -1.53 -24.19 35.71
C ALA A 20 -0.48 -25.13 35.08
N GLU A 21 -0.32 -25.12 33.76
CA GLU A 21 0.72 -25.89 33.07
C GLU A 21 2.13 -25.43 33.45
N ARG A 22 2.40 -24.12 33.46
CA ARG A 22 3.70 -23.56 33.87
C ARG A 22 4.06 -23.87 35.32
N GLU A 23 3.06 -23.97 36.19
CA GLU A 23 3.23 -24.30 37.62
C GLU A 23 3.26 -25.83 37.89
N GLY A 24 3.20 -26.67 36.85
CA GLY A 24 3.21 -28.12 36.97
C GLY A 24 1.91 -28.74 37.49
N ARG A 25 0.82 -27.96 37.57
CA ARG A 25 -0.52 -28.40 37.97
C ARG A 25 -1.27 -28.98 36.77
N LEU A 26 -0.76 -30.10 36.25
CA LEU A 26 -1.22 -30.72 34.99
C LEU A 26 -2.68 -31.18 35.03
N GLU A 27 -3.18 -31.60 36.19
CA GLU A 27 -4.57 -32.04 36.37
C GLU A 27 -5.56 -30.88 36.17
N ILE A 28 -5.28 -29.72 36.78
CA ILE A 28 -6.06 -28.49 36.61
C ILE A 28 -5.97 -27.98 35.17
N ALA A 29 -4.78 -28.04 34.57
CA ALA A 29 -4.59 -27.64 33.18
C ALA A 29 -5.43 -28.50 32.22
N ALA A 30 -5.51 -29.81 32.46
CA ALA A 30 -6.31 -30.76 31.69
C ALA A 30 -7.82 -30.57 31.90
N GLU A 31 -8.27 -30.33 33.13
CA GLU A 31 -9.67 -30.03 33.45
C GLU A 31 -10.14 -28.75 32.72
N LEU A 32 -9.33 -27.69 32.75
CA LEU A 32 -9.63 -26.45 32.05
C LEU A 32 -9.65 -26.64 30.52
N ARG A 33 -8.72 -27.42 29.95
CA ARG A 33 -8.62 -27.64 28.49
C ARG A 33 -9.70 -28.56 27.94
N TYR A 34 -9.94 -29.69 28.59
CA TYR A 34 -10.80 -30.75 28.07
C TYR A 34 -12.20 -30.78 28.71
N GLY A 35 -12.43 -30.04 29.78
CA GLY A 35 -13.75 -29.81 30.35
C GLY A 35 -14.24 -28.40 30.03
N THR A 36 -13.78 -27.43 30.82
CA THR A 36 -14.35 -26.07 30.85
C THR A 36 -14.26 -25.35 29.51
N LEU A 37 -13.12 -25.40 28.82
CA LEU A 37 -12.95 -24.73 27.53
C LEU A 37 -13.83 -25.34 26.44
N ILE A 38 -13.96 -26.67 26.38
CA ILE A 38 -14.82 -27.35 25.40
C ILE A 38 -16.29 -26.97 25.62
N GLU A 39 -16.75 -26.93 26.88
CA GLU A 39 -18.11 -26.52 27.20
C GLU A 39 -18.38 -25.05 26.87
N LEU A 40 -17.45 -24.16 27.19
CA LEU A 40 -17.57 -22.73 26.89
C LEU A 40 -17.53 -22.47 25.38
N GLU A 41 -16.65 -23.13 24.62
CA GLU A 41 -16.58 -23.02 23.16
C GLU A 41 -17.86 -23.56 22.50
N LYS A 42 -18.41 -24.67 23.01
CA LYS A 42 -19.69 -25.21 22.53
C LYS A 42 -20.84 -24.25 22.81
N SER A 43 -20.93 -23.70 24.02
CA SER A 43 -21.95 -22.71 24.42
C SER A 43 -21.86 -21.44 23.58
N LEU A 44 -20.64 -20.94 23.33
CA LEU A 44 -20.39 -19.79 22.47
C LEU A 44 -20.88 -20.06 21.04
N LYS A 45 -20.62 -21.26 20.50
CA LYS A 45 -21.08 -21.66 19.17
C LYS A 45 -22.60 -21.69 19.08
N GLU A 46 -23.28 -22.29 20.06
CA GLU A 46 -24.75 -22.36 20.10
C GLU A 46 -25.40 -20.97 20.18
N GLU A 47 -24.86 -20.07 21.01
CA GLU A 47 -25.37 -18.70 21.11
C GLU A 47 -25.10 -17.88 19.84
N ASN A 48 -23.96 -18.08 19.16
CA ASN A 48 -23.68 -17.46 17.86
C ASN A 48 -24.64 -17.95 16.77
N GLU A 49 -24.92 -19.26 16.69
CA GLU A 49 -25.90 -19.82 15.75
C GLU A 49 -27.31 -19.29 16.00
N ARG A 50 -27.69 -19.16 17.27
CA ARG A 50 -28.97 -18.57 17.69
C ARG A 50 -29.06 -17.09 17.31
N LEU A 51 -27.98 -16.33 17.50
CA LEU A 51 -27.91 -14.93 17.10
C LEU A 51 -28.02 -14.78 15.57
N ALA A 52 -27.32 -15.61 14.80
CA ALA A 52 -27.38 -15.59 13.34
C ALA A 52 -28.80 -15.86 12.80
N LEU A 53 -29.55 -16.76 13.44
CA LEU A 53 -30.96 -17.01 13.11
C LEU A 53 -31.87 -15.81 13.44
N LEU A 54 -31.63 -15.13 14.55
CA LEU A 54 -32.40 -13.94 14.96
C LEU A 54 -32.09 -12.73 14.06
N GLN A 55 -30.82 -12.55 13.66
CA GLN A 55 -30.38 -11.44 12.81
C GLN A 55 -30.84 -11.54 11.36
N LYS A 56 -31.29 -12.72 10.88
CA LYS A 56 -31.89 -12.87 9.54
C LYS A 56 -33.13 -11.99 9.33
N ASN A 57 -33.87 -11.66 10.40
CA ASN A 57 -35.12 -10.89 10.31
C ASN A 57 -35.00 -9.45 10.84
N GLN A 58 -34.03 -9.14 11.71
CA GLN A 58 -33.75 -7.78 12.20
C GLN A 58 -32.24 -7.61 12.47
N LYS A 59 -31.51 -6.98 11.54
CA LYS A 59 -30.13 -6.53 11.76
C LYS A 59 -30.14 -5.28 12.66
N MET A 60 -30.27 -5.44 13.97
CA MET A 60 -30.16 -4.30 14.92
C MET A 60 -28.72 -4.07 15.43
N LEU A 61 -27.84 -5.07 15.37
CA LEU A 61 -26.44 -4.96 15.78
C LEU A 61 -25.58 -5.92 14.95
N LYS A 62 -24.55 -5.40 14.28
CA LYS A 62 -23.53 -6.18 13.58
C LYS A 62 -22.39 -6.42 14.57
N GLU A 63 -22.13 -7.68 14.94
CA GLU A 63 -21.07 -8.03 15.91
C GLU A 63 -19.71 -8.32 15.23
N GLU A 64 -19.69 -8.45 13.91
CA GLU A 64 -18.48 -8.69 13.12
C GLU A 64 -18.18 -7.50 12.21
N ILE A 65 -16.90 -7.14 12.15
CA ILE A 65 -16.38 -6.10 11.27
C ILE A 65 -16.06 -6.75 9.93
N ASP A 66 -16.66 -6.26 8.84
CA ASP A 66 -16.33 -6.69 7.48
C ASP A 66 -15.59 -5.61 6.69
N GLU A 67 -15.30 -5.91 5.41
CA GLU A 67 -14.60 -5.00 4.50
C GLU A 67 -15.34 -3.68 4.29
N GLU A 68 -16.68 -3.69 4.35
CA GLU A 68 -17.51 -2.48 4.19
C GLU A 68 -17.35 -1.56 5.40
N ASP A 69 -17.29 -2.11 6.62
CA ASP A 69 -17.08 -1.33 7.84
C ASP A 69 -15.68 -0.68 7.85
N ILE A 70 -14.66 -1.43 7.42
CA ILE A 70 -13.29 -0.90 7.29
C ILE A 70 -13.25 0.21 6.22
N ALA A 71 -13.88 -0.03 5.07
CA ALA A 71 -13.93 0.94 3.98
C ALA A 71 -14.63 2.24 4.40
N GLU A 72 -15.70 2.18 5.20
CA GLU A 72 -16.39 3.38 5.69
C GLU A 72 -15.49 4.24 6.59
N VAL A 73 -14.73 3.61 7.49
CA VAL A 73 -13.79 4.31 8.37
C VAL A 73 -12.65 4.94 7.56
N VAL A 74 -12.03 4.18 6.65
CA VAL A 74 -10.94 4.66 5.80
C VAL A 74 -11.42 5.78 4.87
N SER A 75 -12.64 5.66 4.33
CA SER A 75 -13.27 6.68 3.49
C SER A 75 -13.45 8.00 4.24
N LYS A 76 -13.91 7.96 5.50
CA LYS A 76 -14.05 9.16 6.34
C LYS A 76 -12.70 9.85 6.62
N TRP A 77 -11.61 9.09 6.72
CA TRP A 77 -10.28 9.65 6.98
C TRP A 77 -9.60 10.18 5.73
N THR A 78 -9.75 9.48 4.60
CA THR A 78 -9.02 9.76 3.37
C THR A 78 -9.83 10.60 2.37
N GLY A 79 -11.16 10.64 2.51
CA GLY A 79 -12.07 11.22 1.52
C GLY A 79 -12.30 10.34 0.28
N ILE A 80 -11.64 9.17 0.17
CA ILE A 80 -11.80 8.25 -0.95
C ILE A 80 -13.17 7.56 -0.85
N PRO A 81 -14.02 7.54 -1.89
CA PRO A 81 -15.33 6.90 -1.85
C PRO A 81 -15.25 5.40 -1.50
N THR A 82 -16.15 4.91 -0.66
CA THR A 82 -16.22 3.49 -0.26
C THR A 82 -16.30 2.56 -1.47
N SER A 83 -17.04 2.96 -2.52
CA SER A 83 -17.15 2.22 -3.77
C SER A 83 -15.80 2.00 -4.47
N ARG A 84 -14.85 2.92 -4.34
CA ARG A 84 -13.49 2.78 -4.87
C ARG A 84 -12.62 1.87 -4.00
N LEU A 85 -12.80 1.91 -2.68
CA LEU A 85 -12.06 1.07 -1.74
C LEU A 85 -12.46 -0.41 -1.82
N ILE A 86 -13.73 -0.69 -2.16
CA ILE A 86 -14.28 -2.04 -2.31
C ILE A 86 -14.07 -2.58 -3.74
N GLU A 87 -13.72 -1.74 -4.71
CA GLU A 87 -13.49 -2.17 -6.09
C GLU A 87 -12.33 -3.18 -6.15
N GLY A 88 -12.62 -4.39 -6.66
CA GLY A 88 -11.61 -5.41 -6.85
C GLY A 88 -10.51 -4.97 -7.80
N GLU A 89 -9.24 -5.18 -7.41
CA GLU A 89 -8.07 -4.73 -8.18
C GLU A 89 -8.09 -5.24 -9.64
N LYS A 90 -8.57 -6.46 -9.86
CA LYS A 90 -8.72 -7.03 -11.21
C LYS A 90 -9.69 -6.23 -12.09
N ASP A 91 -10.85 -5.86 -11.53
CA ASP A 91 -11.87 -5.11 -12.25
C ASP A 91 -11.37 -3.68 -12.52
N LYS A 92 -10.75 -3.05 -11.51
CA LYS A 92 -10.08 -1.75 -11.65
C LYS A 92 -9.08 -1.77 -12.82
N LEU A 93 -8.15 -2.72 -12.85
CA LEU A 93 -7.12 -2.86 -13.89
C LEU A 93 -7.68 -3.23 -15.29
N SER A 94 -8.83 -3.90 -15.35
CA SER A 94 -9.47 -4.23 -16.63
C SER A 94 -10.01 -2.99 -17.36
N ARG A 95 -10.32 -1.93 -16.62
CA ARG A 95 -10.83 -0.64 -17.13
C ARG A 95 -9.77 0.46 -17.18
N MET A 96 -8.50 0.10 -17.05
CA MET A 96 -7.42 1.07 -16.91
C MET A 96 -7.30 1.99 -18.13
N GLU A 97 -7.34 1.44 -19.35
CA GLU A 97 -7.27 2.24 -20.57
C GLU A 97 -8.45 3.20 -20.69
N GLU A 98 -9.66 2.74 -20.35
CA GLU A 98 -10.87 3.56 -20.40
C GLU A 98 -10.74 4.77 -19.45
N ARG A 99 -10.39 4.53 -18.18
CA ARG A 99 -10.23 5.59 -17.18
C ARG A 99 -9.10 6.56 -17.51
N LEU A 100 -7.97 6.06 -18.04
CA LEU A 100 -6.87 6.95 -18.44
C LEU A 100 -7.23 7.81 -19.66
N LYS A 101 -8.05 7.30 -20.58
CA LYS A 101 -8.52 8.05 -21.77
C LYS A 101 -9.53 9.14 -21.45
N GLU A 102 -10.22 9.07 -20.33
CA GLU A 102 -11.10 10.15 -19.86
C GLU A 102 -10.33 11.47 -19.65
N ARG A 103 -9.04 11.37 -19.28
CA ARG A 103 -8.16 12.51 -19.04
C ARG A 103 -7.15 12.75 -20.16
N VAL A 104 -6.57 11.68 -20.71
CA VAL A 104 -5.47 11.74 -21.67
C VAL A 104 -5.99 11.47 -23.08
N ILE A 105 -6.15 12.54 -23.85
CA ILE A 105 -6.74 12.48 -25.20
C ILE A 105 -5.65 12.22 -26.25
N GLY A 106 -5.89 11.26 -27.14
CA GLY A 106 -5.08 11.04 -28.35
C GLY A 106 -3.76 10.29 -28.14
N GLN A 107 -3.51 9.74 -26.94
CA GLN A 107 -2.29 8.99 -26.61
C GLN A 107 -2.54 7.48 -26.43
N ASP A 108 -3.42 6.90 -27.27
CA ASP A 108 -3.90 5.52 -27.12
C ASP A 108 -2.78 4.49 -26.96
N ARG A 109 -1.73 4.59 -27.77
CA ARG A 109 -0.57 3.68 -27.71
C ARG A 109 0.20 3.79 -26.39
N ALA A 110 0.40 5.01 -25.89
CA ALA A 110 1.12 5.19 -24.63
C ALA A 110 0.30 4.63 -23.45
N ILE A 111 -1.01 4.89 -23.46
CA ILE A 111 -1.95 4.35 -22.47
C ILE A 111 -1.92 2.82 -22.50
N GLU A 112 -2.03 2.20 -23.67
CA GLU A 112 -1.99 0.74 -23.83
C GLU A 112 -0.68 0.14 -23.29
N VAL A 113 0.48 0.73 -23.62
CA VAL A 113 1.80 0.24 -23.15
C VAL A 113 1.90 0.32 -21.63
N VAL A 114 1.46 1.43 -21.03
CA VAL A 114 1.45 1.63 -19.58
C VAL A 114 0.51 0.62 -18.91
N SER A 115 -0.72 0.51 -19.39
CA SER A 115 -1.72 -0.41 -18.83
C SER A 115 -1.27 -1.86 -18.90
N ASN A 116 -0.68 -2.29 -20.00
CA ASN A 116 -0.13 -3.63 -20.15
C ASN A 116 1.04 -3.90 -19.19
N ALA A 117 1.94 -2.93 -18.99
CA ALA A 117 3.05 -3.10 -18.04
C ALA A 117 2.58 -3.22 -16.60
N ILE A 118 1.66 -2.35 -16.18
CA ILE A 118 1.09 -2.39 -14.83
C ILE A 118 0.32 -3.70 -14.59
N ARG A 119 -0.48 -4.16 -15.55
CA ARG A 119 -1.16 -5.46 -15.45
C ARG A 119 -0.17 -6.62 -15.29
N ARG A 120 0.90 -6.66 -16.08
CA ARG A 120 1.95 -7.70 -15.94
C ARG A 120 2.57 -7.70 -14.55
N SER A 121 2.89 -6.52 -14.02
CA SER A 121 3.45 -6.37 -12.67
C SER A 121 2.51 -6.92 -11.60
N ARG A 122 1.22 -6.56 -11.66
CA ARG A 122 0.19 -7.01 -10.69
C ARG A 122 -0.15 -8.49 -10.79
N THR A 123 0.04 -9.12 -11.95
CA THR A 123 -0.12 -10.58 -12.11
C THR A 123 1.06 -11.40 -11.59
N GLY A 124 2.10 -10.77 -11.03
CA GLY A 124 3.29 -11.46 -10.53
C GLY A 124 4.19 -12.02 -11.64
N LEU A 125 3.99 -11.60 -12.89
CA LEU A 125 4.82 -11.99 -14.03
C LEU A 125 6.13 -11.18 -14.14
N GLN A 126 6.32 -10.19 -13.27
CA GLN A 126 7.51 -9.35 -13.18
C GLN A 126 8.27 -9.63 -11.88
N ASP A 127 9.58 -9.36 -11.87
CA ASP A 127 10.39 -9.42 -10.64
C ASP A 127 9.78 -8.51 -9.54
N PRO A 128 9.44 -9.06 -8.36
CA PRO A 128 8.84 -8.29 -7.27
C PRO A 128 9.80 -7.26 -6.65
N LYS A 129 11.10 -7.31 -6.97
CA LYS A 129 12.08 -6.32 -6.54
C LYS A 129 12.07 -5.07 -7.41
N ARG A 130 11.45 -5.09 -8.59
CA ARG A 130 11.43 -3.94 -9.50
C ARG A 130 10.21 -3.06 -9.28
N PRO A 131 10.26 -1.77 -9.69
CA PRO A 131 9.09 -0.90 -9.68
C PRO A 131 7.92 -1.50 -10.48
N LEU A 132 6.69 -1.09 -10.13
CA LEU A 132 5.47 -1.55 -10.81
C LEU A 132 5.51 -1.30 -12.34
N GLY A 133 6.19 -0.23 -12.75
CA GLY A 133 6.44 0.09 -14.14
C GLY A 133 7.55 1.11 -14.27
N SER A 134 8.26 1.06 -15.39
CA SER A 134 9.35 1.98 -15.72
C SER A 134 9.15 2.43 -17.15
N PHE A 135 9.00 3.73 -17.37
CA PHE A 135 8.61 4.27 -18.68
C PHE A 135 9.48 5.46 -19.06
N ILE A 136 9.75 5.59 -20.36
CA ILE A 136 10.35 6.79 -20.95
C ILE A 136 9.35 7.35 -21.94
N PHE A 137 8.84 8.56 -21.69
CA PHE A 137 7.89 9.23 -22.55
C PHE A 137 8.59 10.19 -23.52
N MET A 138 8.63 9.83 -24.79
CA MET A 138 9.22 10.64 -25.86
C MET A 138 8.15 11.35 -26.69
N GLY A 139 8.39 12.60 -27.07
CA GLY A 139 7.44 13.44 -27.81
C GLY A 139 7.63 14.94 -27.53
N PRO A 140 6.88 15.82 -28.22
CA PRO A 140 6.94 17.26 -27.98
C PRO A 140 6.40 17.63 -26.59
N THR A 141 6.63 18.87 -26.17
CA THR A 141 6.00 19.44 -24.99
C THR A 141 4.48 19.61 -25.22
N GLY A 142 3.70 19.55 -24.14
CA GLY A 142 2.25 19.78 -24.20
C GLY A 142 1.39 18.64 -24.75
N VAL A 143 1.97 17.49 -25.15
CA VAL A 143 1.20 16.35 -25.69
C VAL A 143 0.57 15.44 -24.62
N GLY A 144 0.70 15.78 -23.34
CA GLY A 144 0.07 15.02 -22.25
C GLY A 144 0.96 14.00 -21.52
N LYS A 145 2.29 14.07 -21.65
CA LYS A 145 3.22 13.18 -20.92
C LYS A 145 3.04 13.27 -19.39
N THR A 146 3.08 14.49 -18.86
CA THR A 146 2.88 14.79 -17.44
C THR A 146 1.46 14.45 -17.00
N GLU A 147 0.47 14.70 -17.86
CA GLU A 147 -0.92 14.38 -17.57
C GLU A 147 -1.15 12.87 -17.45
N LEU A 148 -0.50 12.06 -18.31
CA LEU A 148 -0.55 10.61 -18.19
C LEU A 148 0.07 10.11 -16.87
N ALA A 149 1.17 10.71 -16.41
CA ALA A 149 1.76 10.37 -15.12
C ALA A 149 0.82 10.73 -13.94
N ARG A 150 0.17 11.89 -14.01
CA ARG A 150 -0.81 12.35 -13.00
C ARG A 150 -2.07 11.49 -12.99
N ALA A 151 -2.63 11.19 -14.15
CA ALA A 151 -3.78 10.30 -14.30
C ALA A 151 -3.44 8.87 -13.82
N LEU A 152 -2.19 8.42 -14.02
CA LEU A 152 -1.72 7.15 -13.49
C LEU A 152 -1.63 7.15 -11.96
N ALA A 153 -1.18 8.26 -11.35
CA ALA A 153 -1.13 8.41 -9.90
C ALA A 153 -2.54 8.36 -9.29
N GLU A 154 -3.48 9.12 -9.85
CA GLU A 154 -4.88 9.09 -9.44
C GLU A 154 -5.47 7.68 -9.63
N PHE A 155 -5.25 7.06 -10.78
CA PHE A 155 -5.80 5.74 -11.05
C PHE A 155 -5.26 4.69 -10.06
N LEU A 156 -3.94 4.67 -9.80
CA LEU A 156 -3.33 3.64 -8.96
C LEU A 156 -3.57 3.86 -7.47
N PHE A 157 -3.55 5.12 -7.02
CA PHE A 157 -3.48 5.47 -5.60
C PHE A 157 -4.64 6.36 -5.14
N ASP A 158 -5.61 6.60 -6.01
CA ASP A 158 -6.80 7.41 -5.74
C ASP A 158 -6.48 8.84 -5.29
N ASP A 159 -5.28 9.32 -5.65
CA ASP A 159 -4.75 10.64 -5.32
C ASP A 159 -3.74 11.11 -6.38
N GLU A 160 -3.99 12.27 -6.99
CA GLU A 160 -3.04 12.92 -7.90
C GLU A 160 -1.75 13.39 -7.21
N GLU A 161 -1.84 13.75 -5.93
CA GLU A 161 -0.68 14.15 -5.11
C GLU A 161 0.20 12.95 -4.77
N ALA A 162 -0.20 11.73 -5.15
CA ALA A 162 0.69 10.57 -5.17
C ALA A 162 1.72 10.64 -6.31
N MET A 163 1.80 11.74 -7.05
CA MET A 163 2.88 11.99 -8.01
C MET A 163 4.01 12.82 -7.39
N ILE A 164 5.20 12.25 -7.32
CA ILE A 164 6.44 12.96 -6.96
C ILE A 164 7.08 13.43 -8.26
N ARG A 165 7.04 14.75 -8.53
CA ARG A 165 7.66 15.35 -9.71
C ARG A 165 9.01 15.95 -9.37
N ILE A 166 10.02 15.62 -10.17
CA ILE A 166 11.36 16.16 -10.05
C ILE A 166 11.79 16.73 -11.40
N ASP A 167 12.10 18.03 -11.43
CA ASP A 167 12.60 18.72 -12.61
C ASP A 167 14.10 18.45 -12.77
N MET A 168 14.48 17.72 -13.82
CA MET A 168 15.87 17.36 -14.07
C MET A 168 16.72 18.53 -14.58
N GLY A 169 16.10 19.64 -14.97
CA GLY A 169 16.80 20.90 -15.24
C GLY A 169 17.51 21.48 -14.01
N GLU A 170 17.07 21.14 -12.79
CA GLU A 170 17.77 21.54 -11.55
C GLU A 170 18.99 20.65 -11.21
N TYR A 171 19.18 19.58 -11.97
CA TYR A 171 20.17 18.52 -11.72
C TYR A 171 21.24 18.42 -12.82
N THR A 172 21.55 19.53 -13.49
CA THR A 172 22.52 19.60 -14.60
C THR A 172 23.97 19.49 -14.14
N GLU A 173 24.25 19.79 -12.87
CA GLU A 173 25.61 19.83 -12.32
C GLU A 173 25.85 18.73 -11.30
N ARG A 174 27.08 18.19 -11.27
CA ARG A 174 27.45 17.08 -10.39
C ARG A 174 27.11 17.31 -8.91
N HIS A 175 27.33 18.51 -8.40
CA HIS A 175 27.10 18.84 -7.00
C HIS A 175 25.60 18.88 -6.63
N THR A 176 24.72 19.05 -7.62
CA THR A 176 23.26 19.08 -7.39
C THR A 176 22.67 17.68 -7.28
N VAL A 177 23.34 16.65 -7.81
CA VAL A 177 22.91 15.24 -7.78
C VAL A 177 22.79 14.71 -6.35
N SER A 178 23.67 15.15 -5.43
CA SER A 178 23.58 14.76 -4.02
C SER A 178 22.30 15.24 -3.35
N ARG A 179 21.68 16.35 -3.82
CA ARG A 179 20.39 16.84 -3.31
C ARG A 179 19.23 15.90 -3.64
N LEU A 180 19.35 15.09 -4.70
CA LEU A 180 18.31 14.15 -5.10
C LEU A 180 18.14 13.05 -4.05
N ILE A 181 19.25 12.53 -3.54
CA ILE A 181 19.28 11.34 -2.67
C ILE A 181 19.52 11.73 -1.20
N GLY A 182 20.09 12.91 -0.96
CA GLY A 182 20.54 13.41 0.33
C GLY A 182 22.07 13.44 0.40
N ALA A 183 22.61 14.48 1.03
CA ALA A 183 24.05 14.62 1.19
C ALA A 183 24.57 13.74 2.35
N PRO A 184 25.82 13.25 2.29
CA PRO A 184 26.46 12.57 3.41
C PRO A 184 26.78 13.54 4.57
N PRO A 185 27.02 13.04 5.80
CA PRO A 185 27.40 13.89 6.94
C PRO A 185 28.60 14.80 6.60
N GLY A 186 28.48 16.10 6.89
CA GLY A 186 29.53 17.10 6.66
C GLY A 186 29.43 17.84 5.31
N TYR A 187 28.41 17.58 4.48
CA TYR A 187 28.13 18.31 3.25
C TYR A 187 26.89 19.21 3.38
N VAL A 188 26.83 20.29 2.60
CA VAL A 188 25.66 21.17 2.51
C VAL A 188 24.44 20.36 2.05
N GLY A 189 23.30 20.50 2.75
CA GLY A 189 22.07 19.72 2.49
C GLY A 189 21.95 18.42 3.27
N TYR A 190 22.85 18.13 4.23
CA TYR A 190 22.78 16.93 5.08
C TYR A 190 21.47 16.83 5.90
N GLU A 191 20.99 17.95 6.44
CA GLU A 191 19.77 17.99 7.26
C GLU A 191 18.47 18.08 6.45
N GLU A 192 18.56 18.43 5.16
CA GLU A 192 17.40 18.66 4.29
C GLU A 192 16.80 17.35 3.73
N GLY A 193 17.53 16.23 3.82
CA GLY A 193 17.15 14.97 3.18
C GLY A 193 17.27 15.02 1.66
N GLY A 194 16.99 13.90 0.98
CA GLY A 194 16.98 13.87 -0.49
C GLY A 194 15.62 14.24 -1.06
N GLN A 195 15.59 15.05 -2.12
CA GLN A 195 14.35 15.43 -2.80
C GLN A 195 13.60 14.24 -3.43
N LEU A 196 14.27 13.12 -3.68
CA LEU A 196 13.66 11.85 -4.08
C LEU A 196 13.49 10.89 -2.90
N SER A 197 14.54 10.71 -2.10
CA SER A 197 14.55 9.70 -1.04
C SER A 197 13.55 10.02 0.08
N GLU A 198 13.39 11.29 0.47
CA GLU A 198 12.49 11.70 1.53
C GLU A 198 11.00 11.58 1.14
N PRO A 199 10.55 12.11 -0.02
CA PRO A 199 9.15 11.95 -0.42
C PRO A 199 8.77 10.49 -0.67
N VAL A 200 9.64 9.69 -1.28
CA VAL A 200 9.38 8.25 -1.48
C VAL A 200 9.28 7.52 -0.13
N ARG A 201 10.12 7.86 0.85
CA ARG A 201 10.04 7.27 2.19
C ARG A 201 8.73 7.61 2.90
N ARG A 202 8.23 8.85 2.73
CA ARG A 202 6.95 9.28 3.30
C ARG A 202 5.76 8.70 2.55
N ARG A 203 5.89 8.49 1.24
CA ARG A 203 4.84 8.00 0.36
C ARG A 203 5.39 6.94 -0.63
N PRO A 204 5.57 5.69 -0.16
CA PRO A 204 6.14 4.61 -0.98
C PRO A 204 5.28 4.24 -2.19
N TYR A 205 3.96 4.40 -2.05
CA TYR A 205 2.98 4.22 -3.11
C TYR A 205 2.79 5.53 -3.87
N SER A 206 3.65 5.75 -4.87
CA SER A 206 3.66 6.97 -5.66
C SER A 206 4.11 6.72 -7.10
N VAL A 207 3.76 7.66 -7.98
CA VAL A 207 4.32 7.76 -9.34
C VAL A 207 5.46 8.78 -9.29
N ILE A 208 6.66 8.37 -9.67
CA ILE A 208 7.82 9.27 -9.73
C ILE A 208 7.99 9.75 -11.16
N LEU A 209 7.87 11.06 -11.39
CA LEU A 209 8.06 11.70 -12.68
C LEU A 209 9.38 12.49 -12.70
N PHE A 210 10.34 12.01 -13.49
CA PHE A 210 11.55 12.76 -13.84
C PHE A 210 11.28 13.55 -15.11
N ASP A 211 11.02 14.85 -14.97
CA ASP A 211 10.71 15.74 -16.09
C ASP A 211 11.99 16.25 -16.75
N GLU A 212 11.98 16.40 -18.07
CA GLU A 212 13.14 16.84 -18.88
C GLU A 212 14.44 16.06 -18.59
N ILE A 213 14.35 14.73 -18.47
CA ILE A 213 15.47 13.86 -18.08
C ILE A 213 16.73 14.03 -18.95
N GLU A 214 16.57 14.43 -20.20
CA GLU A 214 17.67 14.73 -21.11
C GLU A 214 18.59 15.88 -20.63
N LYS A 215 18.13 16.74 -19.71
CA LYS A 215 18.92 17.82 -19.12
C LYS A 215 19.72 17.38 -17.89
N ALA A 216 19.44 16.21 -17.33
CA ALA A 216 20.10 15.72 -16.12
C ALA A 216 21.61 15.50 -16.34
N HIS A 217 22.39 15.72 -15.29
CA HIS A 217 23.79 15.28 -15.23
C HIS A 217 23.89 13.75 -15.36
N LEU A 218 24.95 13.24 -15.99
CA LEU A 218 25.18 11.80 -16.21
C LEU A 218 25.13 10.98 -14.90
N ASP A 219 25.63 11.53 -13.80
CA ASP A 219 25.61 10.86 -12.49
C ASP A 219 24.17 10.56 -11.99
N VAL A 220 23.14 11.30 -12.43
CA VAL A 220 21.73 10.99 -12.11
C VAL A 220 21.31 9.65 -12.70
N TYR A 221 21.77 9.32 -13.92
CA TYR A 221 21.42 8.07 -14.58
C TYR A 221 21.92 6.84 -13.81
N ASN A 222 23.07 6.94 -13.15
CA ASN A 222 23.58 5.85 -12.29
C ASN A 222 22.64 5.59 -11.12
N THR A 223 22.09 6.65 -10.52
CA THR A 223 21.07 6.55 -9.47
C THR A 223 19.79 5.93 -10.01
N LEU A 224 19.33 6.35 -11.18
CA LEU A 224 18.12 5.80 -11.79
C LEU A 224 18.28 4.32 -12.13
N LEU A 225 19.44 3.89 -12.64
CA LEU A 225 19.70 2.48 -12.92
C LEU A 225 19.53 1.60 -11.67
N GLN A 226 20.03 2.06 -10.52
CA GLN A 226 19.84 1.34 -9.25
C GLN A 226 18.35 1.19 -8.89
N ILE A 227 17.55 2.25 -9.09
CA ILE A 227 16.11 2.21 -8.84
C ILE A 227 15.40 1.26 -9.81
N LEU A 228 15.79 1.29 -11.09
CA LEU A 228 15.17 0.49 -12.15
C LEU A 228 15.48 -1.01 -12.01
N ASP A 229 16.68 -1.35 -11.54
CA ASP A 229 17.10 -2.75 -11.37
C ASP A 229 16.67 -3.36 -10.05
N ASP A 230 16.93 -2.66 -8.93
CA ASP A 230 16.76 -3.21 -7.58
C ASP A 230 15.49 -2.71 -6.87
N GLY A 231 14.76 -1.76 -7.47
CA GLY A 231 13.60 -1.09 -6.87
C GLY A 231 13.94 -0.39 -5.55
N ARG A 232 15.22 -0.08 -5.33
CA ARG A 232 15.72 0.45 -4.06
C ARG A 232 16.67 1.59 -4.32
N LEU A 233 16.61 2.55 -3.40
CA LEU A 233 17.53 3.66 -3.35
C LEU A 233 18.23 3.65 -1.99
N THR A 234 19.56 3.74 -2.01
CA THR A 234 20.35 3.98 -0.80
C THR A 234 20.56 5.48 -0.67
N ASP A 235 20.17 6.07 0.46
CA ASP A 235 20.38 7.49 0.69
C ASP A 235 21.87 7.83 0.95
N GLY A 236 22.23 9.11 0.96
CA GLY A 236 23.59 9.57 1.26
C GLY A 236 24.09 9.21 2.67
N GLN A 237 23.21 8.69 3.53
CA GLN A 237 23.51 8.22 4.88
C GLN A 237 23.62 6.69 4.96
N GLY A 238 23.49 5.98 3.84
CA GLY A 238 23.55 4.52 3.77
C GLY A 238 22.24 3.80 4.15
N ARG A 239 21.15 4.54 4.39
CA ARG A 239 19.84 3.94 4.70
C ARG A 239 19.16 3.51 3.42
N ARG A 240 18.44 2.38 3.48
CA ARG A 240 17.75 1.79 2.31
C ARG A 240 16.26 2.10 2.38
N GLY A 241 15.73 2.74 1.33
CA GLY A 241 14.30 2.77 1.05
C GLY A 241 13.87 1.45 0.42
N LYS A 242 12.70 0.93 0.81
CA LYS A 242 11.97 -0.12 0.09
C LYS A 242 10.78 0.51 -0.60
#